data_AF-A0A7Y1TCC8-F1
#
_entry.id   AF-A0A7Y1TCC8-F1
#
_cell.length_a   1.000
_cell.length_b   1.000
_cell.length_c   1.000
_cell.angle_alpha   90.00
_cell.angle_beta   90.00
_cell.angle_gamma   90.00
#
_symmetry.space_group_name_H-M   'P 1'
#
loop_
_entity.id
_entity.type
_entity.pdbx_description
1 polymer ?
#
loop_
_entity_poly.entity_id
_entity_poly.type
_entity_poly.pdbx_seq_one_letter_code
_entity_poly.pdbx_strand_id
1 'polypeptide(L)'
;MNKVTQTTIIIAAALLMAAEPAWAYLDPGTGSLILQSLIAGIAGLLVVGRLYWAKLKSFLAAAFSQSGTEPAVEKPSDDERENKGSELP
;
A
#
# COMPACT_ATOMS: atom_id res chain seq x y z
N MET A 1 4.76 -54.46 31.65
CA MET A 1 3.76 -53.68 30.90
C MET A 1 2.59 -54.59 30.59
N ASN A 2 1.38 -54.19 30.97
CA ASN A 2 0.20 -55.03 30.78
C ASN A 2 -0.25 -54.95 29.31
N LYS A 3 -0.77 -56.05 28.76
CA LYS A 3 -1.22 -56.11 27.35
C LYS A 3 -2.20 -54.97 27.02
N VAL A 4 -3.07 -54.62 27.97
CA VAL A 4 -4.00 -53.48 27.88
C VAL A 4 -3.26 -52.16 27.71
N THR A 5 -2.22 -51.90 28.51
CA THR A 5 -1.39 -50.69 28.41
C THR A 5 -0.72 -50.58 27.04
N GLN A 6 -0.23 -51.69 26.49
CA GLN A 6 0.36 -51.72 25.15
C GLN A 6 -0.67 -51.43 24.07
N THR A 7 -1.85 -52.02 24.15
CA THR A 7 -2.96 -51.73 23.21
C THR A 7 -3.38 -50.27 23.27
N THR A 8 -3.48 -49.67 24.47
CA THR A 8 -3.79 -48.26 24.63
C THR A 8 -2.72 -47.35 23.98
N ILE A 9 -1.45 -47.66 24.17
CA ILE A 9 -0.34 -46.90 23.55
C ILE A 9 -0.39 -47.01 22.02
N ILE A 10 -0.64 -48.21 21.49
CA ILE A 10 -0.72 -48.44 20.05
C ILE A 10 -1.90 -47.69 19.44
N ILE A 11 -3.07 -47.71 20.09
CA ILE A 11 -4.25 -46.96 19.64
C ILE A 11 -3.98 -45.45 19.65
N ALA A 12 -3.37 -44.93 20.73
CA ALA A 12 -3.03 -43.51 20.83
C ALA A 12 -2.02 -43.09 19.73
N ALA A 13 -0.99 -43.91 19.49
CA ALA A 13 -0.02 -43.67 18.43
C ALA A 13 -0.67 -43.71 17.03
N ALA A 14 -1.56 -44.66 16.78
CA ALA A 14 -2.27 -44.77 15.51
C ALA A 14 -3.19 -43.57 15.26
N LEU A 15 -3.89 -43.06 16.29
CA LEU A 15 -4.74 -41.87 16.18
C LEU A 15 -3.92 -40.60 15.86
N LEU A 16 -2.72 -40.45 16.44
CA LEU A 16 -1.83 -39.33 16.16
C LEU A 16 -1.30 -39.35 14.73
N MET A 17 -1.02 -40.54 14.18
CA MET A 17 -0.57 -40.69 12.79
C MET A 17 -1.71 -40.52 11.77
N ALA A 18 -2.97 -40.64 12.20
CA ALA A 18 -4.16 -40.48 11.37
C ALA A 18 -4.70 -39.04 11.33
N ALA A 19 -4.02 -38.08 11.95
CA ALA A 19 -4.41 -36.68 11.92
C ALA A 19 -4.17 -36.06 10.52
N GLU A 20 -5.26 -35.78 9.79
CA GLU A 20 -5.21 -35.07 8.51
C GLU A 20 -4.94 -33.57 8.69
N PRO A 21 -4.35 -32.88 7.68
CA PRO A 21 -4.13 -31.44 7.75
C PRO A 21 -5.47 -30.70 7.80
N ALA A 22 -5.77 -30.01 8.90
CA ALA A 22 -6.93 -29.13 9.01
C ALA A 22 -6.65 -27.81 8.27
N TRP A 23 -7.31 -27.57 7.13
CA TRP A 23 -7.25 -26.32 6.35
C TRP A 23 -8.03 -25.15 6.97
N ALA A 24 -8.23 -25.16 8.29
CA ALA A 24 -8.81 -24.06 9.05
C ALA A 24 -7.72 -23.49 9.97
N TYR A 25 -6.90 -22.60 9.40
CA TYR A 25 -5.77 -21.91 10.01
C TYR A 25 -6.24 -20.88 11.05
N LEU A 26 -6.82 -21.39 12.13
CA LEU A 26 -7.18 -20.66 13.34
C LEU A 26 -6.70 -21.45 14.57
N ASP A 27 -5.46 -21.93 14.53
CA ASP A 27 -4.76 -22.15 15.79
C ASP A 27 -4.77 -20.82 16.57
N PRO A 28 -5.05 -20.82 17.90
CA PRO A 28 -5.16 -19.59 18.69
C PRO A 28 -3.97 -18.63 18.54
N GLY A 29 -2.77 -19.19 18.28
CA GLY A 29 -1.56 -18.41 18.01
C GLY A 29 -1.58 -17.68 16.66
N THR A 30 -2.09 -18.32 15.62
CA THR A 30 -2.21 -17.75 14.27
C THR A 30 -3.26 -16.64 14.19
N GLY A 31 -4.43 -16.86 14.79
CA GLY A 31 -5.50 -15.85 14.81
C GLY A 31 -5.03 -14.55 15.47
N SER A 32 -4.22 -14.67 16.54
CA SER A 32 -3.61 -13.53 17.23
C SER A 32 -2.60 -12.78 16.35
N LEU A 33 -1.78 -13.50 15.58
CA LEU A 33 -0.77 -12.90 14.70
C LEU A 33 -1.40 -12.13 13.52
N ILE A 34 -2.48 -12.65 12.94
CA ILE A 34 -3.24 -11.94 11.90
C ILE A 34 -3.83 -10.64 12.46
N LEU A 35 -4.44 -10.71 13.65
CA LEU A 35 -5.00 -9.50 14.28
C LEU A 35 -3.92 -8.49 14.66
N GLN A 36 -2.78 -8.93 15.20
CA GLN A 36 -1.65 -8.07 15.55
C GLN A 36 -1.04 -7.39 14.33
N SER A 37 -0.78 -8.14 13.25
CA SER A 37 -0.24 -7.59 12.01
C SER A 37 -1.20 -6.60 11.35
N LEU A 38 -2.51 -6.84 11.42
CA LEU A 38 -3.52 -5.91 10.94
C LEU A 38 -3.49 -4.58 11.72
N ILE A 39 -3.48 -4.65 13.06
CA ILE A 39 -3.41 -3.47 13.91
C ILE A 39 -2.10 -2.71 13.68
N ALA A 40 -0.97 -3.44 13.63
CA ALA A 40 0.34 -2.85 13.35
C ALA A 40 0.40 -2.19 11.97
N GLY A 41 -0.21 -2.79 10.95
CA GLY A 41 -0.32 -2.23 9.60
C GLY A 41 -1.12 -0.93 9.58
N ILE A 42 -2.29 -0.90 10.21
CA ILE A 42 -3.12 0.32 10.32
C ILE A 42 -2.39 1.40 11.10
N ALA A 43 -1.80 1.06 12.26
CA ALA A 43 -1.04 2.00 13.06
C ALA A 43 0.16 2.58 12.28
N GLY A 44 0.92 1.72 11.58
CA GLY A 44 2.02 2.15 10.72
C GLY A 44 1.57 3.09 9.60
N LEU A 45 0.46 2.76 8.93
CA LEU A 45 -0.10 3.61 7.88
C LEU A 45 -0.53 4.97 8.41
N LEU A 46 -1.16 5.02 9.60
CA LEU A 46 -1.55 6.27 10.24
C LEU A 46 -0.33 7.13 10.60
N VAL A 47 0.73 6.52 11.15
CA VAL A 47 1.96 7.25 11.51
C VAL A 47 2.65 7.80 10.26
N VAL A 48 2.82 6.98 9.22
CA VAL A 48 3.40 7.41 7.95
C VAL A 48 2.53 8.50 7.31
N GLY A 49 1.21 8.32 7.27
CA GLY A 49 0.28 9.32 6.75
C GLY A 49 0.37 10.65 7.51
N ARG A 50 0.48 10.61 8.84
CA ARG A 50 0.68 11.79 9.70
C ARG A 50 2.01 12.47 9.43
N LEU A 51 3.10 11.71 9.30
CA LEU A 51 4.46 12.23 9.07
C LEU A 51 4.58 12.87 7.68
N TYR A 52 3.95 12.26 6.67
CA TYR A 52 4.04 12.70 5.28
C TYR A 52 2.86 13.58 4.84
N TRP A 53 2.01 14.05 5.74
CA TRP A 53 0.79 14.79 5.41
C TRP A 53 1.01 15.94 4.41
N ALA A 54 2.08 16.72 4.56
CA ALA A 54 2.42 17.81 3.64
C ALA A 54 2.80 17.31 2.24
N LYS A 55 3.65 16.28 2.16
CA LYS A 55 4.06 15.66 0.89
C LYS A 55 2.89 14.96 0.22
N LEU A 56 2.07 14.24 0.98
CA LEU A 56 0.86 13.58 0.47
C LEU A 56 -0.07 14.61 -0.19
N LYS A 57 -0.34 15.74 0.47
CA LYS A 57 -1.14 16.83 -0.12
C LYS A 57 -0.53 17.39 -1.41
N SER A 58 0.79 17.59 -1.46
CA SER A 58 1.44 18.09 -2.69
C SER A 58 1.41 17.06 -3.81
N PHE A 59 1.58 15.77 -3.51
CA PHE A 59 1.46 14.68 -4.48
C PHE A 59 0.04 14.56 -5.02
N LEU A 60 -0.98 14.66 -4.15
CA LEU A 60 -2.38 14.66 -4.57
C LEU A 60 -2.68 15.90 -5.42
N ALA A 61 -2.29 17.10 -4.99
CA ALA A 61 -2.47 18.33 -5.75
C ALA A 61 -1.80 18.25 -7.13
N ALA A 62 -0.57 17.73 -7.21
CA ALA A 62 0.12 17.53 -8.48
C ALA A 62 -0.57 16.48 -9.36
N ALA A 63 -1.05 15.37 -8.79
CA ALA A 63 -1.80 14.33 -9.51
C ALA A 63 -3.14 14.85 -10.06
N PHE A 64 -3.78 15.80 -9.37
CA PHE A 64 -5.02 16.43 -9.82
C PHE A 64 -4.80 17.65 -10.73
N SER A 65 -3.58 18.21 -10.81
CA SER A 65 -3.29 19.43 -11.59
C SER A 65 -2.85 19.15 -13.03
N GLN A 66 -2.89 17.90 -13.51
CA GLN A 66 -2.55 17.55 -14.89
C GLN A 66 -3.71 17.76 -15.88
N SER A 67 -4.42 18.88 -15.76
CA SER A 67 -5.35 19.36 -16.78
C SER A 67 -5.16 20.85 -16.98
N GLY A 68 -4.37 21.22 -17.98
CA GLY A 68 -4.39 22.55 -18.58
C GLY A 68 -3.38 23.55 -18.02
N THR A 69 -2.13 23.46 -18.47
CA THR A 69 -1.34 24.68 -18.68
C THR A 69 -0.55 24.48 -19.96
N GLU A 70 -1.25 24.74 -21.05
CA GLU A 70 -0.61 25.13 -22.30
C GLU A 70 0.08 26.47 -22.01
N PRO A 71 1.41 26.60 -22.13
CA PRO A 71 2.07 27.87 -21.92
C PRO A 71 1.57 28.81 -23.00
N ALA A 72 0.85 29.85 -22.59
CA ALA A 72 0.49 30.96 -23.45
C ALA A 72 1.79 31.57 -23.99
N VAL A 73 2.13 31.20 -25.22
CA VAL A 73 3.16 31.87 -26.01
C VAL A 73 2.61 33.28 -26.24
N GLU A 74 3.05 34.20 -25.39
CA GLU A 74 2.91 35.64 -25.58
C GLU A 74 3.53 35.97 -26.94
N LYS A 75 2.68 36.10 -27.96
CA LYS A 75 3.10 36.56 -29.28
C LYS A 75 3.46 38.02 -29.14
N PRO A 76 4.61 38.47 -29.68
CA PRO A 76 5.04 39.85 -29.56
C PRO A 76 3.97 40.76 -30.15
N SER A 77 3.58 41.78 -29.38
CA SER A 77 2.66 42.84 -29.79
C SER A 77 3.14 43.51 -31.08
N ASP A 78 2.24 43.65 -32.04
CA ASP A 78 2.48 44.21 -33.37
C ASP A 78 2.94 45.68 -33.39
N ASP A 79 3.08 46.33 -32.22
CA ASP A 79 3.55 47.71 -32.06
C ASP A 79 5.02 47.92 -32.53
N GLU A 80 5.83 46.86 -32.62
CA GLU A 80 7.21 46.95 -33.11
C GLU A 80 7.35 46.91 -34.65
N ARG A 81 6.26 46.61 -35.37
CA ARG A 81 6.26 46.60 -36.84
C ARG A 81 6.04 47.99 -37.45
N GLU A 82 5.46 48.92 -36.70
CA GLU A 82 5.13 50.26 -37.23
C GLU A 82 6.32 51.23 -37.20
N ASN A 83 7.27 51.07 -36.27
CA ASN A 83 8.39 52.01 -36.14
C ASN A 83 9.53 51.78 -37.15
N LYS A 84 9.69 50.56 -37.71
CA LYS A 84 10.80 50.24 -38.63
C LYS A 84 10.58 50.62 -40.10
N GLY A 85 9.41 51.13 -40.46
CA GLY A 85 9.09 51.53 -41.83
C GLY A 85 9.48 52.97 -42.21
N SER A 86 9.90 53.79 -41.25
CA SER A 86 10.11 55.24 -41.45
C SER A 86 11.57 55.70 -41.46
N GLU A 87 12.53 54.79 -41.22
CA GLU A 87 13.96 55.12 -41.25
C GLU A 87 14.65 54.50 -42.48
N LEU A 88 14.40 55.09 -43.65
CA LEU A 88 15.22 54.90 -44.86
C LEU A 88 15.75 56.27 -45.32
N PRO A 89 17.06 56.55 -45.20
CA PRO A 89 17.76 57.49 -46.08
C PRO A 89 18.19 56.84 -47.40
#